data_AF-A0AAW2GFM5-F1
#
_entry.id   AF-A0AAW2GFM5-F1
#
_cell.length_a   1.000
_cell.length_b   1.000
_cell.length_c   1.000
_cell.angle_alpha   90.00
_cell.angle_beta   90.00
_cell.angle_gamma   90.00
#
_symmetry.space_group_name_H-M   'P 1'
#
loop_
_entity.id
_entity.type
_entity.pdbx_description
1 polymer ?
#
loop_
_entity_poly.entity_id
_entity_poly.type
_entity_poly.pdbx_seq_one_letter_code
_entity_poly.pdbx_strand_id
1 'polypeptide(L)'
;MEYFKSSLKSVLGTAPAGTQPTGADTVERLVDRLQSSTLLDDRRDACRALKAFSRTYRVEVGAQGMDALRQVLEMDRTDCEIIGLALDTLCNITNPEAFDEECKAALI
;
A
#
# COMPACT_ATOMS: atom_id res chain seq x y z
N MET A 1 -13.84 38.03 -22.82
CA MET A 1 -13.11 37.92 -21.53
C MET A 1 -13.02 36.44 -21.17
N GLU A 2 -12.17 35.67 -21.88
CA GLU A 2 -12.07 34.20 -21.73
C GLU A 2 -10.60 33.76 -21.91
N TYR A 3 -9.67 34.46 -21.27
CA TYR A 3 -8.23 34.12 -21.33
C TYR A 3 -7.67 33.73 -19.95
N PHE A 4 -8.43 33.97 -18.88
CA PHE A 4 -7.99 33.73 -17.51
C PHE A 4 -8.27 32.31 -17.00
N LYS A 5 -9.07 31.50 -17.72
CA LYS A 5 -9.43 30.14 -17.29
C LYS A 5 -8.45 29.05 -17.77
N SER A 6 -7.58 29.33 -18.74
CA SER A 6 -6.64 28.33 -19.27
C SER A 6 -5.33 28.23 -18.50
N SER A 7 -4.88 29.30 -17.84
CA SER A 7 -3.57 29.30 -17.17
C SER A 7 -3.52 28.47 -15.88
N LEU A 8 -4.66 28.26 -15.21
CA LEU A 8 -4.74 27.40 -14.02
C LEU A 8 -4.75 25.91 -14.35
N LYS A 9 -5.08 25.52 -15.60
CA LYS A 9 -5.03 24.12 -16.05
C LYS A 9 -3.61 23.65 -16.39
N SER A 10 -2.66 24.57 -16.49
CA SER A 10 -1.29 24.26 -16.95
C SER A 10 -0.31 23.94 -15.83
N VAL A 11 -0.62 24.26 -14.57
CA VAL A 11 0.35 24.13 -13.43
C VAL A 11 0.02 22.94 -12.53
N LEU A 12 -1.18 22.36 -12.64
CA LEU A 12 -1.53 21.08 -12.03
C LEU A 12 -1.42 20.03 -13.13
N GLY A 13 -0.31 19.31 -13.17
CA GLY A 13 -0.10 18.20 -14.11
C GLY A 13 -1.34 17.30 -14.11
N THR A 14 -2.11 17.38 -15.19
CA THR A 14 -3.24 16.49 -15.39
C THR A 14 -2.65 15.11 -15.62
N ALA A 15 -2.67 14.27 -14.58
CA ALA A 15 -2.52 12.84 -14.79
C ALA A 15 -3.51 12.42 -15.89
N PRO A 16 -3.09 11.64 -16.90
CA PRO A 16 -3.98 11.26 -17.98
C PRO A 16 -5.23 10.59 -17.38
N ALA A 17 -6.40 11.13 -17.72
CA ALA A 17 -7.66 10.50 -17.42
C ALA A 17 -7.70 9.15 -18.15
N GLY A 18 -7.67 8.03 -17.44
CA GLY A 18 -7.81 6.73 -18.11
C GLY A 18 -7.76 5.48 -17.24
N THR A 19 -6.89 5.39 -16.24
CA THR A 19 -6.67 4.12 -15.54
C THR A 19 -6.80 4.33 -14.04
N GLN A 20 -7.90 3.83 -13.45
CA GLN A 20 -7.98 3.69 -12.00
C GLN A 20 -6.81 2.79 -11.57
N PRO A 21 -6.03 3.17 -10.55
CA PRO A 21 -4.92 2.36 -10.09
C PRO A 21 -5.44 0.98 -9.66
N THR A 22 -4.76 -0.06 -10.10
CA THR A 22 -5.09 -1.44 -9.74
C THR A 22 -4.73 -1.71 -8.27
N GLY A 23 -5.18 -2.86 -7.74
CA GLY A 23 -4.74 -3.33 -6.43
C GLY A 23 -3.22 -3.44 -6.35
N ALA A 24 -2.59 -3.98 -7.40
CA ALA A 24 -1.13 -4.09 -7.51
C ALA A 24 -0.44 -2.71 -7.51
N ASP A 25 -0.92 -1.74 -8.29
CA ASP A 25 -0.34 -0.38 -8.31
C ASP A 25 -0.44 0.31 -6.95
N THR A 26 -1.51 0.02 -6.21
CA THR A 26 -1.72 0.59 -4.87
C THR A 26 -0.79 -0.06 -3.85
N VAL A 27 -0.62 -1.38 -3.92
CA VAL A 27 0.33 -2.12 -3.07
C VAL A 27 1.75 -1.62 -3.29
N GLU A 28 2.19 -1.45 -4.55
CA GLU A 28 3.52 -0.96 -4.89
C GLU A 28 3.81 0.39 -4.22
N ARG A 29 2.88 1.35 -4.34
CA ARG A 29 3.03 2.67 -3.71
C ARG A 29 3.11 2.60 -2.18
N LEU A 30 2.37 1.68 -1.55
CA LEU A 30 2.43 1.50 -0.10
C LEU A 30 3.76 0.88 0.33
N VAL A 31 4.28 -0.08 -0.44
CA VAL A 31 5.60 -0.70 -0.22
C VAL A 31 6.70 0.35 -0.36
N ASP A 32 6.70 1.12 -1.44
CA ASP A 32 7.65 2.22 -1.66
C ASP A 32 7.62 3.21 -0.49
N ARG A 33 6.43 3.61 -0.02
CA ARG A 33 6.30 4.50 1.14
C ARG A 33 6.84 3.86 2.40
N LEU A 34 6.56 2.58 2.65
CA LEU A 34 7.03 1.86 3.83
C LEU A 34 8.56 1.80 3.88
N GLN A 35 9.23 1.66 2.74
CA GLN A 35 10.68 1.58 2.64
C GLN A 35 11.39 2.94 2.62
N SER A 36 10.79 3.95 1.98
CA SER A 36 11.44 5.25 1.74
C SER A 36 11.14 6.31 2.82
N SER A 37 10.08 6.16 3.60
CA SER A 37 9.67 7.19 4.57
C SER A 37 10.62 7.25 5.77
N THR A 38 11.11 8.46 6.06
CA THR A 38 11.96 8.73 7.23
C THR A 38 11.15 8.88 8.51
N LEU A 39 9.92 9.41 8.43
CA LEU A 39 9.01 9.53 9.57
C LEU A 39 8.38 8.18 9.92
N LEU A 40 8.42 7.82 11.20
CA LEU A 40 7.84 6.57 11.70
C LEU A 40 6.32 6.50 11.47
N ASP A 41 5.61 7.61 11.66
CA ASP A 41 4.16 7.66 11.49
C ASP A 41 3.74 7.39 10.04
N ASP A 42 4.51 7.87 9.06
CA ASP A 42 4.28 7.57 7.65
C ASP A 42 4.47 6.07 7.34
N ARG A 43 5.50 5.44 7.95
CA ARG A 43 5.72 4.00 7.82
C ARG A 43 4.59 3.21 8.48
N ARG A 44 4.14 3.60 9.68
CA ARG A 44 3.01 2.96 10.37
C ARG A 44 1.72 3.04 9.55
N ASP A 45 1.43 4.19 8.96
CA ASP A 45 0.24 4.35 8.13
C ASP A 45 0.31 3.51 6.85
N ALA A 46 1.48 3.46 6.20
CA ALA A 46 1.70 2.57 5.06
C ALA A 46 1.55 1.09 5.45
N CYS A 47 2.12 0.68 6.59
CA CYS A 47 2.03 -0.69 7.09
C CYS A 47 0.58 -1.06 7.48
N ARG A 48 -0.17 -0.15 8.09
CA ARG A 48 -1.59 -0.32 8.41
C ARG A 48 -2.44 -0.50 7.15
N ALA A 49 -2.16 0.27 6.11
CA ALA A 49 -2.81 0.08 4.81
C ALA A 49 -2.44 -1.26 4.18
N LEU A 50 -1.16 -1.66 4.19
CA LEU A 50 -0.72 -2.99 3.70
C LEU A 50 -1.40 -4.14 4.45
N LYS A 51 -1.56 -4.03 5.77
CA LYS A 51 -2.32 -5.00 6.56
C LYS A 51 -3.76 -5.13 6.07
N ALA A 52 -4.45 -4.02 5.81
CA ALA A 52 -5.80 -4.08 5.27
C ALA A 52 -5.84 -4.71 3.86
N PHE A 53 -4.89 -4.35 2.99
CA PHE A 53 -4.79 -4.88 1.64
C PHE A 53 -4.42 -6.37 1.59
N SER A 54 -3.68 -6.88 2.58
CA SER A 54 -3.28 -8.29 2.63
C SER A 54 -4.42 -9.29 2.72
N ARG A 55 -5.64 -8.85 3.07
CA ARG A 55 -6.86 -9.68 3.05
C ARG A 55 -7.57 -9.70 1.69
N THR A 56 -7.29 -8.74 0.83
CA THR A 56 -7.96 -8.59 -0.48
C THR A 56 -7.02 -8.90 -1.65
N TYR A 57 -5.77 -8.45 -1.56
CA TYR A 57 -4.72 -8.54 -2.57
C TYR A 57 -3.51 -9.31 -2.01
N ARG A 58 -3.79 -10.48 -1.45
CA ARG A 58 -2.84 -11.26 -0.65
C ARG A 58 -1.59 -11.64 -1.45
N VAL A 59 -1.78 -12.01 -2.71
CA VAL A 59 -0.70 -12.41 -3.62
C VAL A 59 0.20 -11.22 -3.95
N GLU A 60 -0.38 -10.07 -4.26
CA GLU A 60 0.35 -8.84 -4.58
C GLU A 60 1.14 -8.33 -3.37
N VAL A 61 0.50 -8.27 -2.19
CA VAL A 61 1.17 -7.87 -0.95
C VAL A 61 2.30 -8.84 -0.60
N GLY A 62 2.09 -10.15 -0.80
CA GLY A 62 3.14 -11.15 -0.57
C GLY A 62 4.31 -11.03 -1.54
N ALA A 63 4.03 -10.81 -2.83
CA ALA A 63 5.05 -10.74 -3.87
C ALA A 63 5.88 -9.44 -3.79
N GLN A 64 5.26 -8.30 -3.51
CA GLN A 64 5.91 -6.99 -3.52
C GLN A 64 6.37 -6.55 -2.13
N GLY A 65 5.64 -6.93 -1.08
CA GLY A 65 5.82 -6.38 0.27
C GLY A 65 6.75 -7.18 1.20
N MET A 66 7.18 -8.39 0.83
CA MET A 66 7.94 -9.27 1.74
C MET A 66 9.22 -8.61 2.25
N ASP A 67 10.04 -8.04 1.36
CA ASP A 67 11.30 -7.40 1.74
C ASP A 67 11.08 -6.15 2.60
N ALA A 68 10.03 -5.37 2.31
CA ALA A 68 9.66 -4.20 3.12
C ALA A 68 9.20 -4.59 4.52
N LEU A 69 8.39 -5.66 4.65
CA LEU A 69 7.96 -6.17 5.95
C LEU A 69 9.14 -6.71 6.77
N ARG A 70 10.07 -7.44 6.13
CA ARG A 70 11.34 -7.85 6.75
C ARG A 70 12.12 -6.64 7.25
N GLN A 71 12.26 -5.60 6.43
CA GLN A 71 12.98 -4.38 6.77
C GLN A 71 12.36 -3.67 7.99
N VAL A 72 11.03 -3.59 8.07
CA VAL A 72 10.32 -3.04 9.25
C VAL A 72 10.69 -3.82 10.51
N LEU A 73 10.66 -5.15 10.47
CA LEU A 73 11.01 -5.99 11.62
C LEU A 73 12.47 -5.80 12.09
N GLU A 74 13.37 -5.46 11.17
CA GLU A 74 14.79 -5.21 11.46
C GLU A 74 15.03 -3.79 11.99
N MET A 75 14.47 -2.78 11.32
CA MET A 75 14.75 -1.37 11.56
C MET A 75 13.91 -0.77 12.69
N ASP A 76 12.62 -1.13 12.77
CA ASP A 76 11.65 -0.56 13.70
C ASP A 76 11.40 -1.46 14.93
N ARG A 77 12.36 -2.33 15.25
CA ARG A 77 12.28 -3.37 16.30
C ARG A 77 11.94 -2.91 17.73
N THR A 78 12.03 -1.61 18.02
CA THR A 78 11.66 -1.03 19.31
C THR A 78 10.23 -0.52 19.35
N ASP A 79 9.57 -0.46 18.19
CA ASP A 79 8.20 0.03 18.05
C ASP A 79 7.20 -1.11 17.94
N CYS A 80 6.51 -1.42 19.04
CA CYS A 80 5.57 -2.55 19.09
C CYS A 80 4.39 -2.39 18.12
N GLU A 81 3.98 -1.17 17.82
CA GLU A 81 2.85 -0.91 16.94
C GLU A 81 3.15 -1.36 15.50
N ILE A 82 4.21 -0.84 14.89
CA ILE A 82 4.54 -1.20 13.51
C ILE A 82 4.99 -2.66 13.37
N ILE A 83 5.65 -3.21 14.40
CA ILE A 83 5.98 -4.65 14.44
C ILE A 83 4.71 -5.48 14.44
N GLY A 84 3.72 -5.14 15.26
CA GLY A 84 2.43 -5.84 15.29
C GLY A 84 1.73 -5.79 13.94
N LEU A 85 1.71 -4.61 13.29
CA LEU A 85 1.15 -4.45 11.95
C LEU A 85 1.88 -5.32 10.91
N ALA A 86 3.21 -5.36 10.93
CA ALA A 86 4.00 -6.16 10.01
C ALA A 86 3.76 -7.66 10.22
N LEU A 87 3.76 -8.14 11.47
CA LEU A 87 3.49 -9.54 11.80
C LEU A 87 2.08 -9.95 11.41
N ASP A 88 1.06 -9.13 11.70
CA ASP A 88 -0.32 -9.41 11.28
C ASP A 88 -0.43 -9.49 9.75
N THR A 89 0.29 -8.63 9.03
CA THR A 89 0.35 -8.66 7.57
C THR A 89 1.00 -9.95 7.07
N LEU A 90 2.12 -10.37 7.67
CA LEU A 90 2.77 -11.65 7.37
C LEU A 90 1.85 -12.85 7.64
N CYS A 91 1.10 -12.83 8.75
CA CYS A 91 0.10 -13.86 9.05
C CYS A 91 -1.00 -13.90 7.99
N ASN A 92 -1.50 -12.75 7.53
CA ASN A 92 -2.51 -12.71 6.48
C ASN A 92 -1.98 -13.30 5.16
N ILE A 93 -0.78 -12.91 4.71
CA ILE A 93 -0.25 -13.38 3.42
C ILE A 93 0.12 -14.86 3.42
N THR A 94 0.55 -15.38 4.58
CA THR A 94 0.91 -16.81 4.75
C THR A 94 -0.27 -17.68 5.16
N ASN A 95 -1.47 -17.10 5.33
CA ASN A 95 -2.66 -17.86 5.68
C ASN A 95 -2.95 -18.90 4.58
N PRO A 96 -3.09 -20.20 4.92
CA PRO A 96 -3.45 -21.23 3.96
C PRO A 96 -4.84 -21.04 3.35
N GLU A 97 -5.73 -20.33 4.03
CA GLU A 97 -7.09 -20.07 3.57
C GLU A 97 -7.20 -18.67 2.97
N ALA A 98 -7.88 -18.58 1.82
CA ALA A 98 -8.23 -17.29 1.22
C ALA A 98 -9.31 -16.60 2.07
N PHE A 99 -9.28 -15.27 2.09
CA PHE A 99 -10.30 -14.49 2.79
C PHE A 99 -11.51 -14.23 1.90
N ASP A 100 -12.69 -14.03 2.50
CA ASP A 100 -13.92 -13.67 1.78
C ASP A 100 -13.73 -12.42 0.91
N GLU A 101 -12.93 -11.46 1.39
CA GLU A 101 -12.58 -10.22 0.69
C GLU A 101 -11.76 -10.49 -0.57
N GLU A 102 -10.78 -11.40 -0.51
CA GLU A 102 -9.98 -11.87 -1.65
C GLU A 102 -10.88 -12.53 -2.71
N CYS A 103 -11.76 -13.44 -2.29
CA CYS A 103 -12.69 -14.12 -3.19
C CYS A 103 -13.66 -13.14 -3.88
N LYS A 104 -14.15 -12.13 -3.17
CA LYS A 104 -15.04 -11.10 -3.76
C LYS A 104 -14.31 -10.23 -4.77
N ALA A 105 -13.06 -9.87 -4.48
CA ALA A 105 -12.25 -9.07 -5.41
C ALA A 105 -11.94 -9.82 -6.71
N ALA A 106 -11.84 -11.15 -6.68
CA ALA A 106 -11.63 -11.98 -7.86
C ALA A 106 -12.86 -12.12 -8.78
N LEU A 107 -14.05 -11.69 -8.33
CA LEU A 107 -15.32 -11.84 -9.06
C LEU A 107 -15.76 -10.56 -9.81
N ILE A 108 -14.97 -9.49 -9.74
CA ILE A 108 -15.26 -8.17 -10.34
C ILE A 108 -14.27 -7.92 -11.47
#